data_AF-A0A524IUJ3-F1
#
_entry.id   AF-A0A524IUJ3-F1
#
_cell.length_a   1.000
_cell.length_b   1.000
_cell.length_c   1.000
_cell.angle_alpha   90.00
_cell.angle_beta   90.00
_cell.angle_gamma   90.00
#
_symmetry.space_group_name_H-M   'P 1'
#
loop_
_entity.id
_entity.type
_entity.pdbx_description
1 polymer ?
#
loop_
_entity_poly.entity_id
_entity_poly.type
_entity_poly.pdbx_seq_one_letter_code
_entity_poly.pdbx_strand_id
1 'polypeptide(L)'
;MRDLVQYHTLAIPGSTAMVLKDPLSPIRRQYLQKFAQQEGRIFLFRFYDKYKGRTPEEAWQLVLHQTRLTPLRLVVLLRSVEPEKDVKAFTTALRQAFPTIKISPEQANQLYAKLDPHALSLADRGYVARIHPLELWTAAFLRQHPKTSKSELAQASEQELVEVYAWLFKTHRKTAQDSRIRLILEQEAFMEIHKAWKRVGYPFATLVTSLATAIGSSADRPAALTELIGILVNEGQKLPTVTIRQLHFAEGTPFDTRVVPQTPSREQVLNPLVAQVLRQELIGVVEHGTAISAKGAMKSSEGRVISIGGKTGTGDHRQKVYERGYRLIESRPISRTATFVFLIENRFFGTITAQVAGPQSADFSFTSSLPVHIFRLFAPHLQAHMMPHALETKGPQPLQPRS
;
A
#
# COMPACT_ATOMS: atom_id res chain seq x y z
N MET A 1 -17.55 -2.47 -1.99
CA MET A 1 -16.36 -2.10 -1.17
C MET A 1 -16.72 -1.28 0.06
N ARG A 2 -17.45 -0.17 -0.08
CA ARG A 2 -17.94 0.62 1.08
C ARG A 2 -18.60 -0.25 2.13
N ASP A 3 -19.52 -1.12 1.71
CA ASP A 3 -20.26 -2.02 2.61
C ASP A 3 -19.34 -3.01 3.34
N LEU A 4 -18.28 -3.50 2.67
CA LEU A 4 -17.28 -4.38 3.31
C LEU A 4 -16.47 -3.62 4.36
N VAL A 5 -16.01 -2.41 4.04
CA VAL A 5 -15.30 -1.56 5.00
C VAL A 5 -16.20 -1.25 6.19
N GLN A 6 -17.46 -0.89 5.94
CA GLN A 6 -18.43 -0.59 6.98
C GLN A 6 -18.73 -1.82 7.84
N TYR A 7 -18.92 -2.99 7.23
CA TYR A 7 -19.11 -4.26 7.93
C TYR A 7 -17.96 -4.52 8.90
N HIS A 8 -16.72 -4.47 8.42
CA HIS A 8 -15.54 -4.70 9.27
C HIS A 8 -15.40 -3.62 10.33
N THR A 9 -15.66 -2.36 10.00
CA THR A 9 -15.64 -1.23 10.95
C THR A 9 -16.65 -1.42 12.09
N LEU A 10 -17.82 -2.00 11.82
CA LEU A 10 -18.84 -2.29 12.83
C LEU A 10 -18.55 -3.58 13.62
N ALA A 11 -17.86 -4.54 13.01
CA ALA A 11 -17.52 -5.82 13.60
C ALA A 11 -16.29 -5.77 14.55
N ILE A 12 -15.48 -4.71 14.50
CA ILE A 12 -14.35 -4.52 15.42
C ILE A 12 -14.88 -4.46 16.88
N PRO A 13 -14.40 -5.32 17.80
CA PRO A 13 -14.78 -5.28 19.21
C PRO A 13 -14.60 -3.89 19.82
N GLY A 14 -15.60 -3.40 20.57
CA GLY A 14 -15.62 -2.03 21.10
C GLY A 14 -16.40 -1.01 20.25
N SER A 15 -17.00 -1.46 19.13
CA SER A 15 -17.95 -0.77 18.24
C SER A 15 -17.61 0.70 17.90
N THR A 16 -17.46 0.95 16.60
CA THR A 16 -17.43 2.30 16.01
C THR A 16 -18.58 3.20 16.50
N ALA A 17 -19.77 2.64 16.74
CA ALA A 17 -20.90 3.40 17.25
C ALA A 17 -20.66 3.89 18.69
N MET A 18 -19.98 3.12 19.55
CA MET A 18 -19.69 3.56 20.92
C MET A 18 -18.55 4.59 20.97
N VAL A 19 -17.45 4.36 20.24
CA VAL A 19 -16.29 5.28 20.21
C VAL A 19 -16.64 6.66 19.64
N LEU A 20 -17.58 6.71 18.68
CA LEU A 20 -18.01 7.97 18.08
C LEU A 20 -19.16 8.66 18.84
N LYS A 21 -19.95 7.92 19.62
CA LYS A 21 -21.07 8.48 20.42
C LYS A 21 -20.57 9.21 21.66
N ASP A 22 -19.68 8.61 22.44
CA ASP A 22 -19.20 9.19 23.70
C ASP A 22 -17.90 10.00 23.51
N PRO A 23 -17.92 11.34 23.66
CA PRO A 23 -16.73 12.17 23.57
C PRO A 23 -15.71 11.94 24.70
N LEU A 24 -16.13 11.36 25.82
CA LEU A 24 -15.29 11.12 27.00
C LEU A 24 -14.73 9.69 27.06
N SER A 25 -15.08 8.85 26.09
CA SER A 25 -14.62 7.46 26.05
C SER A 25 -13.07 7.38 26.04
N PRO A 26 -12.45 6.56 26.91
CA PRO A 26 -10.99 6.38 26.92
C PRO A 26 -10.47 5.77 25.61
N ILE A 27 -11.28 4.96 24.93
CA ILE A 27 -10.96 4.36 23.63
C ILE A 27 -10.77 5.45 22.56
N ARG A 28 -11.54 6.54 22.64
CA ARG A 28 -11.41 7.69 21.76
C ARG A 28 -10.00 8.28 21.82
N ARG A 29 -9.48 8.45 23.03
CA ARG A 29 -8.13 8.98 23.25
C ARG A 29 -7.06 8.07 22.63
N GLN A 30 -7.23 6.75 22.74
CA GLN A 30 -6.31 5.78 22.13
C GLN A 30 -6.29 5.88 20.60
N TYR A 31 -7.45 5.99 19.95
CA TYR A 31 -7.53 6.18 18.49
C TYR A 31 -6.92 7.52 18.04
N LEU A 32 -7.12 8.60 18.80
CA LEU A 32 -6.51 9.89 18.50
C LEU A 32 -4.99 9.86 18.68
N GLN A 33 -4.47 9.13 19.67
CA GLN A 33 -3.03 8.90 19.84
C GLN A 33 -2.45 8.08 18.68
N LYS A 34 -3.10 6.97 18.28
CA LYS A 34 -2.71 6.20 17.09
C LYS A 34 -2.65 7.10 15.85
N PHE A 35 -3.66 7.94 15.64
CA PHE A 35 -3.69 8.89 14.54
C PHE A 35 -2.50 9.87 14.60
N ALA A 36 -2.30 10.53 15.74
CA ALA A 36 -1.22 11.51 15.91
C ALA A 36 0.16 10.89 15.67
N GLN A 37 0.39 9.67 16.15
CA GLN A 37 1.62 8.93 15.92
C GLN A 37 1.81 8.54 14.45
N GLN A 38 0.77 8.02 13.78
CA GLN A 38 0.86 7.64 12.37
C GLN A 38 1.09 8.84 11.45
N GLU A 39 0.27 9.89 11.57
CA GLU A 39 0.39 11.08 10.72
C GLU A 39 1.67 11.85 11.03
N GLY A 40 1.98 12.05 12.32
CA GLY A 40 3.19 12.73 12.74
C GLY A 40 4.47 12.03 12.25
N ARG A 41 4.52 10.68 12.23
CA ARG A 41 5.67 9.91 11.69
C ARG A 41 5.93 10.21 10.21
N ILE A 42 4.89 10.45 9.41
CA ILE A 42 5.04 10.80 7.99
C ILE A 42 5.82 12.12 7.86
N PHE A 43 5.43 13.13 8.64
CA PHE A 43 6.11 14.42 8.66
C PHE A 43 7.53 14.29 9.23
N LEU A 44 7.67 13.59 10.36
CA LEU A 44 8.95 13.35 11.03
C LEU A 44 9.98 12.73 10.08
N PHE A 45 9.63 11.66 9.36
CA PHE A 45 10.56 11.01 8.43
C PHE A 45 10.91 11.90 7.23
N ARG A 46 9.97 12.71 6.74
CA ARG A 46 10.26 13.71 5.71
C ARG A 46 11.30 14.73 6.19
N PHE A 47 11.18 15.21 7.43
CA PHE A 47 12.14 16.15 8.00
C PHE A 47 13.48 15.49 8.29
N TYR A 48 13.49 14.24 8.76
CA TYR A 48 14.73 13.49 8.92
C TYR A 48 15.48 13.37 7.58
N ASP A 49 14.80 12.97 6.51
CA ASP A 49 15.43 12.85 5.18
C ASP A 49 15.94 14.19 4.64
N LYS A 50 15.29 15.30 5.02
CA LYS A 50 15.75 16.65 4.69
C LYS A 50 17.09 17.01 5.34
N TYR A 51 17.32 16.56 6.58
CA TYR A 51 18.49 16.95 7.39
C TYR A 51 19.59 15.90 7.48
N LYS A 52 19.29 14.62 7.21
CA LYS A 52 20.25 13.53 7.29
C LYS A 52 21.49 13.80 6.43
N GLY A 53 22.68 13.65 7.03
CA GLY A 53 23.96 13.84 6.34
C GLY A 53 24.42 15.29 6.23
N ARG A 54 23.63 16.25 6.74
CA ARG A 54 24.04 17.66 6.84
C ARG A 54 24.76 17.94 8.15
N THR A 55 25.62 18.95 8.14
CA THR A 55 26.18 19.48 9.38
C THR A 55 25.10 20.23 10.19
N PRO A 56 25.26 20.36 11.51
CA PRO A 56 24.33 21.13 12.33
C PRO A 56 24.11 22.57 11.83
N GLU A 57 25.15 23.20 11.27
CA GLU A 57 25.11 24.56 10.73
C GLU A 57 24.32 24.62 9.42
N GLU A 58 24.51 23.65 8.52
CA GLU A 58 23.74 23.55 7.27
C GLU A 58 22.26 23.29 7.54
N ALA A 59 21.94 22.38 8.46
CA ALA A 59 20.56 22.10 8.88
C ALA A 59 19.91 23.36 9.48
N TRP A 60 20.66 24.12 10.28
CA TRP A 60 20.20 25.38 10.86
C TRP A 60 19.91 26.44 9.79
N GLN A 61 20.79 26.62 8.80
CA GLN A 61 20.53 27.54 7.69
C GLN A 61 19.26 27.16 6.92
N LEU A 62 19.04 25.86 6.69
CA LEU A 62 17.79 25.40 6.07
C LEU A 62 16.55 25.71 6.90
N VAL A 63 16.62 25.68 8.23
CA VAL A 63 15.50 26.08 9.09
C VAL A 63 15.23 27.58 8.91
N LEU A 64 16.27 28.41 8.94
CA LEU A 64 16.15 29.87 8.80
C LEU A 64 15.58 30.31 7.45
N HIS A 65 15.91 29.61 6.36
CA HIS A 65 15.45 29.97 5.01
C HIS A 65 13.99 29.62 4.70
N GLN A 66 13.29 28.87 5.56
CA GLN A 66 11.91 28.45 5.31
C GLN A 66 10.86 29.54 5.53
N THR A 67 11.21 30.55 6.32
CA THR A 67 10.29 31.58 6.75
C THR A 67 10.98 32.92 6.63
N ARG A 68 10.18 33.98 6.38
CA ARG A 68 10.70 35.33 6.50
C ARG A 68 11.13 35.55 7.95
N LEU A 69 12.43 35.72 8.16
CA LEU A 69 12.99 35.90 9.48
C LEU A 69 12.57 37.27 10.04
N THR A 70 12.00 37.25 11.24
CA THR A 70 11.75 38.44 12.06
C THR A 70 12.47 38.24 13.40
N PRO A 71 12.75 39.31 14.17
CA PRO A 71 13.41 39.17 15.46
C PRO A 71 12.70 38.16 16.36
N LEU A 72 11.38 38.28 16.51
CA LEU A 72 10.57 37.35 17.32
C LEU A 72 10.71 35.88 16.86
N ARG A 73 10.67 35.62 15.54
CA ARG A 73 10.81 34.28 14.99
C ARG A 73 12.20 33.71 15.23
N LEU A 74 13.23 34.52 15.00
CA LEU A 74 14.61 34.10 15.25
C LEU A 74 14.80 33.76 16.73
N VAL A 75 14.22 34.55 17.65
CA VAL A 75 14.31 34.25 19.08
C VAL A 75 13.72 32.89 19.39
N VAL A 76 12.49 32.60 18.94
CA VAL A 76 11.86 31.29 19.18
C VAL A 76 12.68 30.16 18.57
N LEU A 77 13.22 30.35 17.36
CA LEU A 77 14.03 29.33 16.70
C LEU A 77 15.33 29.05 17.47
N LEU A 78 16.05 30.10 17.88
CA LEU A 78 17.29 29.97 18.65
C LEU A 78 17.02 29.28 19.99
N ARG A 79 16.00 29.72 20.73
CA ARG A 79 15.61 29.09 22.01
C ARG A 79 15.17 27.64 21.82
N SER A 80 14.58 27.29 20.69
CA SER A 80 14.10 25.92 20.43
C SER A 80 15.21 24.94 20.02
N VAL A 81 16.19 25.40 19.24
CA VAL A 81 17.27 24.54 18.73
C VAL A 81 18.46 24.49 19.68
N GLU A 82 18.68 25.56 20.46
CA GLU A 82 19.80 25.69 21.40
C GLU A 82 19.30 26.19 22.77
N PRO A 83 18.46 25.40 23.48
CA PRO A 83 17.84 25.82 24.74
C PRO A 83 18.85 26.16 25.85
N GLU A 84 20.02 25.52 25.84
CA GLU A 84 21.07 25.68 26.85
C GLU A 84 21.96 26.91 26.63
N LYS A 85 21.86 27.61 25.50
CA LYS A 85 22.69 28.80 25.25
C LYS A 85 22.25 29.95 26.13
N ASP A 86 23.22 30.55 26.83
CA ASP A 86 22.99 31.69 27.70
C ASP A 86 22.48 32.94 26.97
N VAL A 87 21.97 33.91 27.74
CA VAL A 87 21.41 35.14 27.20
C VAL A 87 22.43 35.97 26.40
N LYS A 88 23.73 35.82 26.68
CA LYS A 88 24.81 36.53 25.99
C LYS A 88 25.01 35.98 24.57
N ALA A 89 25.11 34.66 24.44
CA ALA A 89 25.21 33.98 23.14
C ALA A 89 23.94 34.23 22.30
N PHE A 90 22.77 34.16 22.93
CA PHE A 90 21.49 34.51 22.32
C PHE A 90 21.47 35.95 21.77
N THR A 91 21.84 36.94 22.58
CA THR A 91 21.83 38.36 22.18
C THR A 91 22.82 38.62 21.05
N THR A 92 23.96 37.94 21.06
CA THR A 92 24.97 38.01 20.01
C THR A 92 24.41 37.49 18.68
N ALA A 93 23.79 36.31 18.67
CA ALA A 93 23.17 35.74 17.47
C ALA A 93 22.03 36.63 16.93
N LEU A 94 21.22 37.21 17.81
CA LEU A 94 20.14 38.13 17.42
C LEU A 94 20.67 39.40 16.75
N ARG A 95 21.73 40.01 17.29
CA ARG A 95 22.38 41.19 16.70
C ARG A 95 23.10 40.88 15.39
N GLN A 96 23.71 39.70 15.27
CA GLN A 96 24.34 39.26 14.02
C GLN A 96 23.30 39.11 12.89
N ALA A 97 22.14 38.54 13.18
CA ALA A 97 21.08 38.38 12.20
C ALA A 97 20.32 39.69 11.90
N PHE A 98 20.25 40.61 12.86
CA PHE A 98 19.60 41.91 12.71
C PHE A 98 20.52 43.06 13.19
N PRO A 99 21.52 43.48 12.41
CA PRO A 99 22.51 44.47 12.85
C PRO A 99 21.94 45.84 13.23
N THR A 100 20.78 46.20 12.67
CA THR A 100 20.09 47.47 12.93
C THR A 100 19.18 47.43 14.15
N ILE A 101 19.01 46.28 14.80
CA ILE A 101 18.12 46.15 15.95
C ILE A 101 18.76 46.78 17.20
N LYS A 102 18.05 47.73 17.80
CA LYS A 102 18.44 48.32 19.09
C LYS A 102 17.66 47.60 20.21
N ILE A 103 18.33 46.69 20.90
CA ILE A 103 17.79 45.96 22.06
C ILE A 103 18.68 46.24 23.27
N SER A 104 18.08 46.77 24.34
CA SER A 104 18.76 46.94 25.64
C SER A 104 19.02 45.59 26.31
N PRO A 105 19.99 45.49 27.24
CA PRO A 105 20.19 44.26 28.01
C PRO A 105 18.92 43.79 28.75
N GLU A 106 18.10 44.70 29.29
CA GLU A 106 16.85 44.30 29.96
C GLU A 106 15.84 43.73 28.96
N GLN A 107 15.70 44.33 27.78
CA GLN A 107 14.81 43.84 26.73
C GLN A 107 15.24 42.46 26.21
N ALA A 108 16.55 42.21 26.08
CA ALA A 108 17.08 40.91 25.71
C ALA A 108 16.75 39.84 26.77
N ASN A 109 16.95 40.16 28.05
CA ASN A 109 16.60 39.28 29.17
C ASN A 109 15.08 38.98 29.20
N GLN A 110 14.24 40.00 28.99
CA GLN A 110 12.79 39.83 28.92
C GLN A 110 12.37 38.92 27.76
N LEU A 111 12.92 39.10 26.56
CA LEU A 111 12.62 38.24 25.41
C LEU A 111 13.11 36.81 25.63
N TYR A 112 14.29 36.65 26.20
CA TYR A 112 14.88 35.35 26.52
C TYR A 112 14.02 34.56 27.52
N ALA A 113 13.54 35.22 28.59
CA ALA A 113 12.70 34.61 29.61
C ALA A 113 11.26 34.37 29.11
N LYS A 114 10.68 35.31 28.36
CA LYS A 114 9.30 35.20 27.84
C LYS A 114 9.14 34.06 26.83
N LEU A 115 10.18 33.77 26.06
CA LEU A 115 10.18 32.77 25.01
C LEU A 115 10.97 31.52 25.44
N ASP A 116 10.88 31.21 26.74
CA ASP A 116 11.44 30.00 27.31
C ASP A 116 10.82 28.75 26.64
N PRO A 117 11.63 27.79 26.16
CA PRO A 117 11.15 26.55 25.56
C PRO A 117 10.26 25.70 26.47
N HIS A 118 10.36 25.83 27.79
CA HIS A 118 9.52 25.14 28.77
C HIS A 118 8.18 25.86 28.98
N ALA A 119 8.10 27.15 28.68
CA ALA A 119 6.85 27.93 28.79
C ALA A 119 5.96 27.81 27.54
N LEU A 120 6.55 27.47 26.39
CA LEU A 120 5.85 27.34 25.11
C LEU A 120 5.85 25.88 24.63
N SER A 121 4.66 25.33 24.38
CA SER A 121 4.54 24.00 23.78
C SER A 121 5.26 23.92 22.43
N LEU A 122 5.64 22.72 21.99
CA LEU A 122 6.25 22.53 20.67
C LEU A 122 5.36 23.07 19.53
N ALA A 123 4.04 22.90 19.68
CA ALA A 123 3.06 23.44 18.75
C ALA A 123 3.08 24.98 18.70
N ASP A 124 3.13 25.64 19.86
CA ASP A 124 3.17 27.11 19.94
C ASP A 124 4.49 27.66 19.38
N ARG A 125 5.60 27.00 19.67
CA ARG A 125 6.92 27.34 19.11
C ARG A 125 6.90 27.29 17.58
N GLY A 126 6.36 26.22 17.01
CA GLY A 126 6.19 26.11 15.55
C GLY A 126 5.25 27.18 14.97
N TYR A 127 4.15 27.48 15.66
CA TYR A 127 3.21 28.54 15.24
C TYR A 127 3.86 29.92 15.18
N VAL A 128 4.60 30.32 16.22
CA VAL A 128 5.28 31.62 16.27
C VAL A 128 6.39 31.68 15.22
N ALA A 129 7.19 30.62 15.11
CA ALA A 129 8.26 30.51 14.13
C ALA A 129 7.77 30.44 12.67
N ARG A 130 6.51 30.04 12.45
CA ARG A 130 5.96 29.67 11.13
C ARG A 130 6.73 28.51 10.48
N ILE A 131 7.14 27.54 11.29
CA ILE A 131 7.78 26.29 10.87
C ILE A 131 6.98 25.13 11.46
N HIS A 132 6.96 23.98 10.79
CA HIS A 132 6.26 22.82 11.31
C HIS A 132 6.84 22.41 12.68
N PRO A 133 6.03 22.19 13.73
CA PRO A 133 6.50 21.84 15.07
C PRO A 133 7.48 20.64 15.09
N LEU A 134 7.13 19.55 14.41
CA LEU A 134 8.01 18.37 14.29
C LEU A 134 9.29 18.63 13.50
N GLU A 135 9.32 19.60 12.58
CA GLU A 135 10.54 19.96 11.86
C GLU A 135 11.52 20.67 12.79
N LEU A 136 10.99 21.62 13.58
CA LEU A 136 11.75 22.33 14.60
C LEU A 136 12.35 21.36 15.62
N TRP A 137 11.54 20.42 16.11
CA TRP A 137 12.03 19.37 17.02
C TRP A 137 13.07 18.47 16.36
N THR A 138 12.85 18.03 15.11
CA THR A 138 13.80 17.17 14.38
C THR A 138 15.15 17.86 14.19
N ALA A 139 15.15 19.14 13.81
CA ALA A 139 16.38 19.91 13.63
C ALA A 139 17.14 20.09 14.95
N ALA A 140 16.44 20.37 16.04
CA ALA A 140 17.02 20.46 17.39
C ALA A 140 17.61 19.11 17.84
N PHE A 141 16.86 18.02 17.66
CA PHE A 141 17.26 16.68 18.08
C PHE A 141 18.49 16.20 17.30
N LEU A 142 18.51 16.35 15.98
CA LEU A 142 19.66 15.92 15.15
C LEU A 142 20.91 16.76 15.39
N ARG A 143 20.78 18.01 15.84
CA ARG A 143 21.94 18.82 16.26
C ARG A 143 22.62 18.23 17.49
N GLN A 144 21.85 17.71 18.44
CA GLN A 144 22.37 17.07 19.66
C GLN A 144 22.79 15.61 19.41
N HIS A 145 22.12 14.93 18.49
CA HIS A 145 22.34 13.53 18.16
C HIS A 145 22.56 13.31 16.65
N PRO A 146 23.72 13.75 16.10
CA PRO A 146 23.95 13.76 14.65
C PRO A 146 24.02 12.36 14.01
N LYS A 147 24.23 11.32 14.81
CA LYS A 147 24.33 9.92 14.34
C LYS A 147 23.03 9.13 14.48
N THR A 148 21.93 9.77 14.89
CA THR A 148 20.63 9.12 15.09
C THR A 148 20.09 8.48 13.82
N SER A 149 19.64 7.24 13.94
CA SER A 149 18.90 6.50 12.91
C SER A 149 17.42 6.92 12.86
N LYS A 150 16.73 6.60 11.75
CA LYS A 150 15.27 6.83 11.63
C LYS A 150 14.48 6.16 12.76
N SER A 151 14.90 4.97 13.18
CA SER A 151 14.21 4.20 14.22
C SER A 151 14.34 4.87 15.59
N GLU A 152 15.56 5.28 15.95
CA GLU A 152 15.82 5.99 17.20
C GLU A 152 15.09 7.34 17.25
N LEU A 153 15.06 8.08 16.14
CA LEU A 153 14.27 9.32 16.05
C LEU A 153 12.77 9.06 16.27
N ALA A 154 12.23 8.00 15.68
CA ALA A 154 10.83 7.63 15.84
C ALA A 154 10.48 7.25 17.28
N GLN A 155 11.41 6.62 17.99
CA GLN A 155 11.26 6.28 19.40
C GLN A 155 11.38 7.52 20.30
N ALA A 156 12.36 8.39 20.05
CA ALA A 156 12.58 9.61 20.83
C ALA A 156 11.45 10.65 20.67
N SER A 157 10.70 10.59 19.56
CA SER A 157 9.63 11.55 19.26
C SER A 157 8.23 11.12 19.73
N GLU A 158 8.06 9.97 20.39
CA GLU A 158 6.74 9.41 20.69
C GLU A 158 5.81 10.37 21.43
N GLN A 159 6.34 11.11 22.40
CA GLN A 159 5.58 12.12 23.15
C GLN A 159 5.24 13.32 22.25
N GLU A 160 6.19 13.75 21.42
CA GLU A 160 6.05 14.99 20.66
C GLU A 160 5.07 14.81 19.50
N LEU A 161 5.02 13.61 18.94
CA LEU A 161 4.02 13.21 17.96
C LEU A 161 2.60 13.39 18.52
N VAL A 162 2.39 13.17 19.82
CA VAL A 162 1.08 13.39 20.47
C VAL A 162 0.90 14.86 20.86
N GLU A 163 1.95 15.51 21.39
CA GLU A 163 1.93 16.90 21.86
C GLU A 163 1.58 17.88 20.72
N VAL A 164 2.15 17.70 19.52
CA VAL A 164 1.85 18.54 18.35
C VAL A 164 0.36 18.49 17.97
N TYR A 165 -0.32 17.39 18.32
CA TYR A 165 -1.75 17.21 18.13
C TYR A 165 -2.57 17.47 19.40
N ALA A 166 -2.02 18.07 20.46
CA ALA A 166 -2.75 18.35 21.72
C ALA A 166 -4.07 19.11 21.49
N TRP A 167 -4.11 20.00 20.48
CA TRP A 167 -5.33 20.70 20.07
C TRP A 167 -6.47 19.75 19.68
N LEU A 168 -6.15 18.59 19.10
CA LEU A 168 -7.10 17.58 18.64
C LEU A 168 -7.79 16.91 19.81
N PHE A 169 -7.16 16.82 20.99
CA PHE A 169 -7.71 16.17 22.17
C PHE A 169 -8.73 17.05 22.93
N LYS A 170 -8.89 18.32 22.56
CA LYS A 170 -9.87 19.23 23.18
C LYS A 170 -11.30 18.80 22.84
N THR A 171 -12.17 18.67 23.84
CA THR A 171 -13.54 18.11 23.71
C THR A 171 -14.43 18.85 22.69
N HIS A 172 -14.27 20.18 22.56
CA HIS A 172 -15.00 20.98 21.56
C HIS A 172 -14.59 20.69 20.10
N ARG A 173 -13.54 19.89 19.85
CA ARG A 173 -13.08 19.48 18.52
C ARG A 173 -13.70 18.15 18.06
N LYS A 174 -14.91 17.82 18.52
CA LYS A 174 -15.58 16.53 18.26
C LYS A 174 -15.58 16.14 16.78
N THR A 175 -16.01 17.03 15.88
CA THR A 175 -16.06 16.73 14.44
C THR A 175 -14.67 16.42 13.86
N ALA A 176 -13.64 17.17 14.30
CA ALA A 176 -12.29 16.92 13.85
C ALA A 176 -11.83 15.53 14.31
N GLN A 177 -11.98 15.23 15.60
CA GLN A 177 -11.66 13.94 16.21
C GLN A 177 -12.40 12.78 15.53
N ASP A 178 -13.72 12.87 15.31
CA ASP A 178 -14.53 11.82 14.69
C ASP A 178 -14.00 11.45 13.30
N SER A 179 -13.58 12.43 12.50
CA SER A 179 -13.00 12.16 11.19
C SER A 179 -11.66 11.43 11.27
N ARG A 180 -10.82 11.72 12.27
CA ARG A 180 -9.52 11.04 12.46
C ARG A 180 -9.70 9.63 12.97
N ILE A 181 -10.64 9.43 13.89
CA ILE A 181 -10.98 8.11 14.41
C ILE A 181 -11.52 7.23 13.28
N ARG A 182 -12.43 7.76 12.44
CA ARG A 182 -12.92 7.04 11.25
C ARG A 182 -11.79 6.63 10.32
N LEU A 183 -10.80 7.49 10.09
CA LEU A 183 -9.65 7.15 9.25
C LEU A 183 -8.87 5.93 9.79
N ILE A 184 -8.61 5.88 11.10
CA ILE A 184 -7.93 4.73 11.72
C ILE A 184 -8.80 3.47 11.68
N LEU A 185 -10.10 3.59 11.95
CA LEU A 185 -11.03 2.48 11.87
C LEU A 185 -11.13 1.90 10.46
N GLU A 186 -11.15 2.76 9.44
CA GLU A 186 -11.14 2.34 8.04
C GLU A 186 -9.85 1.58 7.70
N GLN A 187 -8.69 2.05 8.16
CA GLN A 187 -7.43 1.32 8.00
C GLN A 187 -7.48 -0.06 8.66
N GLU A 188 -8.01 -0.16 9.90
CA GLU A 188 -8.20 -1.43 10.61
C GLU A 188 -9.14 -2.36 9.85
N ALA A 189 -10.23 -1.84 9.27
CA ALA A 189 -11.12 -2.61 8.40
C ALA A 189 -10.40 -3.14 7.15
N PHE A 190 -9.56 -2.34 6.51
CA PHE A 190 -8.75 -2.80 5.38
C PHE A 190 -7.73 -3.88 5.76
N MET A 191 -7.24 -3.92 7.01
CA MET A 191 -6.40 -5.03 7.48
C MET A 191 -7.18 -6.35 7.53
N GLU A 192 -8.44 -6.34 7.96
CA GLU A 192 -9.29 -7.55 7.93
C GLU A 192 -9.59 -8.01 6.50
N ILE A 193 -9.86 -7.05 5.60
CA ILE A 193 -10.07 -7.35 4.18
C ILE A 193 -8.79 -7.92 3.56
N HIS A 194 -7.63 -7.37 3.92
CA HIS A 194 -6.35 -7.87 3.46
C HIS A 194 -6.10 -9.31 3.92
N LYS A 195 -6.44 -9.68 5.16
CA LYS A 195 -6.36 -11.08 5.63
C LYS A 195 -7.21 -12.01 4.76
N ALA A 196 -8.43 -11.61 4.41
CA ALA A 196 -9.29 -12.38 3.53
C ALA A 196 -8.68 -12.53 2.12
N TRP A 197 -8.10 -11.46 1.56
CA TRP A 197 -7.42 -11.49 0.26
C TRP A 197 -6.14 -12.36 0.29
N LYS A 198 -5.34 -12.29 1.36
CA LYS A 198 -4.16 -13.13 1.56
C LYS A 198 -4.51 -14.61 1.52
N ARG A 199 -5.62 -15.00 2.15
CA ARG A 199 -6.09 -16.39 2.19
C ARG A 199 -6.30 -16.97 0.80
N VAL A 200 -6.81 -16.16 -0.13
CA VAL A 200 -7.08 -16.56 -1.52
C VAL A 200 -5.96 -16.24 -2.52
N GLY A 201 -4.74 -15.97 -2.03
CA GLY A 201 -3.55 -15.86 -2.88
C GLY A 201 -3.03 -14.44 -3.16
N TYR A 202 -3.59 -13.39 -2.54
CA TYR A 202 -3.09 -12.03 -2.75
C TYR A 202 -1.58 -11.91 -2.40
N PRO A 203 -0.73 -11.39 -3.30
CA PRO A 203 0.71 -11.60 -3.19
C PRO A 203 1.42 -10.56 -2.31
N PHE A 204 0.78 -9.44 -1.98
CA PHE A 204 1.45 -8.32 -1.29
C PHE A 204 1.24 -8.34 0.23
N ALA A 205 2.21 -7.80 0.95
CA ALA A 205 2.22 -7.70 2.42
C ALA A 205 1.25 -6.65 2.97
N THR A 206 0.75 -5.75 2.11
CA THR A 206 -0.19 -4.69 2.48
C THR A 206 -1.22 -4.50 1.39
N LEU A 207 -2.42 -4.10 1.76
CA LEU A 207 -3.48 -3.66 0.85
C LEU A 207 -3.56 -2.13 0.87
N VAL A 208 -3.85 -1.51 -0.27
CA VAL A 208 -4.09 -0.05 -0.31
C VAL A 208 -5.38 0.24 0.45
N THR A 209 -5.34 1.10 1.47
CA THR A 209 -6.50 1.46 2.29
C THR A 209 -7.36 2.51 1.57
N SER A 210 -7.96 2.13 0.44
CA SER A 210 -8.77 3.02 -0.40
C SER A 210 -9.93 2.27 -1.02
N LEU A 211 -11.07 2.93 -1.18
CA LEU A 211 -12.20 2.36 -1.93
C LEU A 211 -11.84 2.05 -3.39
N ALA A 212 -10.79 2.69 -3.93
CA ALA A 212 -10.26 2.37 -5.25
C ALA A 212 -9.73 0.93 -5.37
N THR A 213 -9.51 0.22 -4.26
CA THR A 213 -9.19 -1.22 -4.26
C THR A 213 -10.27 -2.04 -4.96
N ALA A 214 -11.53 -1.59 -4.92
CA ALA A 214 -12.66 -2.21 -5.63
C ALA A 214 -12.47 -2.27 -7.15
N ILE A 215 -11.65 -1.36 -7.70
CA ILE A 215 -11.35 -1.25 -9.13
C ILE A 215 -9.89 -1.59 -9.44
N GLY A 216 -9.21 -2.32 -8.55
CA GLY A 216 -7.87 -2.87 -8.81
C GLY A 216 -6.70 -1.96 -8.44
N SER A 217 -6.89 -0.89 -7.66
CA SER A 217 -5.78 0.01 -7.29
C SER A 217 -4.73 -0.64 -6.36
N SER A 218 -5.02 -1.81 -5.78
CA SER A 218 -4.08 -2.55 -4.93
C SER A 218 -3.13 -3.48 -5.70
N ALA A 219 -3.16 -3.41 -7.04
CA ALA A 219 -2.36 -4.23 -7.95
C ALA A 219 -2.58 -5.75 -7.76
N ASP A 220 -1.97 -6.54 -8.65
CA ASP A 220 -1.85 -7.98 -8.49
C ASP A 220 -0.66 -8.51 -9.32
N ARG A 221 -0.37 -9.81 -9.24
CA ARG A 221 0.54 -10.55 -10.11
C ARG A 221 -0.27 -11.53 -10.97
N PRO A 222 0.05 -11.70 -12.27
CA PRO A 222 -0.67 -12.66 -13.13
C PRO A 222 -0.72 -14.10 -12.57
N ALA A 223 0.32 -14.52 -11.83
CA ALA A 223 0.35 -15.81 -11.16
C ALA A 223 -0.68 -15.91 -10.01
N ALA A 224 -0.84 -14.86 -9.21
CA ALA A 224 -1.80 -14.84 -8.10
C ALA A 224 -3.24 -14.78 -8.60
N LEU A 225 -3.49 -14.07 -9.71
CA LEU A 225 -4.78 -14.11 -10.40
C LEU A 225 -5.09 -15.52 -10.92
N THR A 226 -4.11 -16.19 -11.53
CA THR A 226 -4.25 -17.59 -11.98
C THR A 226 -4.53 -18.52 -10.79
N GLU A 227 -3.84 -18.34 -9.67
CA GLU A 227 -4.07 -19.09 -8.43
C GLU A 227 -5.50 -18.90 -7.90
N LEU A 228 -6.01 -17.66 -7.90
CA LEU A 228 -7.39 -17.37 -7.50
C LEU A 228 -8.39 -18.12 -8.38
N ILE A 229 -8.22 -18.12 -9.71
CA ILE A 229 -9.11 -18.89 -10.59
C ILE A 229 -8.96 -20.39 -10.33
N GLY A 230 -7.75 -20.87 -10.07
CA GLY A 230 -7.51 -22.25 -9.65
C GLY A 230 -8.27 -22.62 -8.39
N ILE A 231 -8.29 -21.75 -7.37
CA ILE A 231 -9.09 -21.95 -6.15
C ILE A 231 -10.58 -22.09 -6.51
N LEU A 232 -11.10 -21.25 -7.40
CA LEU A 232 -12.49 -21.34 -7.82
C LEU A 232 -12.81 -22.64 -8.56
N VAL A 233 -11.94 -23.04 -9.50
CA VAL A 233 -12.06 -24.29 -10.26
C VAL A 233 -12.07 -25.50 -9.32
N ASN A 234 -11.24 -25.48 -8.27
CA ASN A 234 -11.14 -26.53 -7.26
C ASN A 234 -12.10 -26.33 -6.07
N GLU A 235 -13.31 -25.80 -6.31
CA GLU A 235 -14.37 -25.71 -5.29
C GLU A 235 -13.97 -24.97 -4.00
N GLY A 236 -13.12 -23.94 -4.15
CA GLY A 236 -12.62 -23.15 -3.04
C GLY A 236 -11.39 -23.72 -2.33
N GLN A 237 -10.79 -24.79 -2.87
CA GLN A 237 -9.56 -25.39 -2.36
C GLN A 237 -8.32 -24.77 -3.00
N LYS A 238 -7.39 -24.35 -2.16
CA LYS A 238 -6.05 -23.93 -2.55
C LYS A 238 -5.16 -25.14 -2.75
N LEU A 239 -4.50 -25.19 -3.91
CA LEU A 239 -3.51 -26.20 -4.27
C LEU A 239 -2.16 -25.51 -4.49
N PRO A 240 -1.04 -26.04 -3.98
CA PRO A 240 0.28 -25.57 -4.36
C PRO A 240 0.53 -25.79 -5.85
N THR A 241 1.12 -24.78 -6.50
CA THR A 241 1.53 -24.85 -7.90
C THR A 241 2.79 -25.70 -8.01
N VAL A 242 2.71 -26.82 -8.74
CA VAL A 242 3.83 -27.72 -8.99
C VAL A 242 4.22 -27.65 -10.47
N THR A 243 5.40 -27.07 -10.75
CA THR A 243 5.94 -26.99 -12.13
C THR A 243 6.80 -28.20 -12.48
N ILE A 244 7.53 -28.75 -11.49
CA ILE A 244 8.41 -29.91 -11.65
C ILE A 244 7.80 -31.09 -10.90
N ARG A 245 7.48 -32.18 -11.63
CA ARG A 245 6.83 -33.36 -11.06
C ARG A 245 7.80 -34.44 -10.61
N GLN A 246 9.02 -34.46 -11.16
CA GLN A 246 10.05 -35.41 -10.82
C GLN A 246 11.40 -34.86 -11.24
N LEU A 247 12.40 -35.06 -10.40
CA LEU A 247 13.82 -34.97 -10.78
C LEU A 247 14.42 -36.36 -10.53
N HIS A 248 15.14 -36.90 -11.51
CA HIS A 248 15.81 -38.20 -11.40
C HIS A 248 17.31 -37.97 -11.60
N PHE A 249 18.07 -38.26 -10.56
CA PHE A 249 19.52 -38.06 -10.51
C PHE A 249 20.23 -39.40 -10.56
N ALA A 250 21.37 -39.42 -11.27
CA ALA A 250 22.32 -40.53 -11.28
C ALA A 250 21.68 -41.90 -11.59
N GLU A 251 20.77 -41.91 -12.58
CA GLU A 251 20.06 -43.10 -13.03
C GLU A 251 21.03 -44.25 -13.32
N GLY A 252 20.74 -45.43 -12.76
CA GLY A 252 21.56 -46.62 -12.97
C GLY A 252 22.89 -46.64 -12.19
N THR A 253 23.09 -45.73 -11.25
CA THR A 253 24.24 -45.75 -10.33
C THR A 253 23.80 -46.08 -8.90
N PRO A 254 24.71 -46.44 -7.98
CA PRO A 254 24.39 -46.56 -6.56
C PRO A 254 23.83 -45.28 -5.91
N PHE A 255 23.93 -44.13 -6.58
CA PHE A 255 23.40 -42.84 -6.14
C PHE A 255 22.05 -42.48 -6.78
N ASP A 256 21.38 -43.43 -7.45
CA ASP A 256 20.07 -43.23 -8.09
C ASP A 256 19.08 -42.62 -7.09
N THR A 257 18.64 -41.39 -7.38
CA THR A 257 17.77 -40.62 -6.50
C THR A 257 16.61 -40.03 -7.29
N ARG A 258 15.38 -40.36 -6.88
CA ARG A 258 14.15 -39.75 -7.41
C ARG A 258 13.57 -38.78 -6.39
N VAL A 259 13.52 -37.50 -6.77
CA VAL A 259 12.87 -36.45 -6.01
C VAL A 259 11.50 -36.19 -6.64
N VAL A 260 10.45 -36.50 -5.89
CA VAL A 260 9.07 -36.23 -6.28
C VAL A 260 8.43 -35.26 -5.28
N PRO A 261 7.55 -34.35 -5.73
CA PRO A 261 6.78 -33.50 -4.83
C PRO A 261 5.98 -34.36 -3.85
N GLN A 262 5.98 -33.97 -2.58
CA GLN A 262 5.02 -34.52 -1.63
C GLN A 262 3.59 -34.21 -2.12
N THR A 263 2.65 -35.11 -1.82
CA THR A 263 1.25 -34.91 -2.19
C THR A 263 0.77 -33.55 -1.67
N PRO A 264 0.32 -32.65 -2.57
CA PRO A 264 -0.19 -31.34 -2.21
C PRO A 264 -1.22 -31.41 -1.09
N SER A 265 -0.99 -30.73 0.03
CA SER A 265 -2.08 -30.50 0.99
C SER A 265 -3.11 -29.58 0.34
N ARG A 266 -4.38 -29.97 0.45
CA ARG A 266 -5.53 -29.18 -0.01
C ARG A 266 -6.03 -28.35 1.15
N GLU A 267 -6.05 -27.04 1.02
CA GLU A 267 -6.58 -26.14 2.05
C GLU A 267 -7.89 -25.53 1.56
N GLN A 268 -8.98 -25.72 2.31
CA GLN A 268 -10.27 -25.07 1.99
C GLN A 268 -10.21 -23.59 2.40
N VAL A 269 -10.00 -22.70 1.42
CA VAL A 269 -9.80 -21.26 1.65
C VAL A 269 -11.05 -20.42 1.37
N LEU A 270 -11.99 -20.97 0.59
CA LEU A 270 -13.25 -20.33 0.22
C LEU A 270 -14.39 -21.35 0.36
N ASN A 271 -15.60 -20.92 0.73
CA ASN A 271 -16.74 -21.83 0.79
C ASN A 271 -17.05 -22.40 -0.63
N PRO A 272 -17.31 -23.71 -0.78
CA PRO A 272 -17.59 -24.32 -2.08
C PRO A 272 -18.75 -23.67 -2.85
N LEU A 273 -19.83 -23.28 -2.16
CA LEU A 273 -20.96 -22.60 -2.78
C LEU A 273 -20.57 -21.21 -3.30
N VAL A 274 -19.74 -20.47 -2.56
CA VAL A 274 -19.23 -19.17 -3.02
C VAL A 274 -18.33 -19.35 -4.25
N ALA A 275 -17.48 -20.38 -4.26
CA ALA A 275 -16.66 -20.70 -5.43
C ALA A 275 -17.53 -21.03 -6.65
N GLN A 276 -18.57 -21.84 -6.46
CA GLN A 276 -19.50 -22.20 -7.53
C GLN A 276 -20.23 -20.98 -8.10
N VAL A 277 -20.79 -20.12 -7.23
CA VAL A 277 -21.49 -18.89 -7.67
C VAL A 277 -20.54 -17.98 -8.44
N LEU A 278 -19.34 -17.72 -7.91
CA LEU A 278 -18.35 -16.88 -8.60
C LEU A 278 -17.97 -17.43 -9.98
N ARG A 279 -17.87 -18.76 -10.13
CA ARG A 279 -17.61 -19.37 -11.43
C ARG A 279 -18.75 -19.12 -12.43
N GLN A 280 -20.00 -19.20 -12.00
CA GLN A 280 -21.14 -18.90 -12.86
C GLN A 280 -21.14 -17.43 -13.29
N GLU A 281 -20.81 -16.52 -12.38
CA GLU A 281 -20.65 -15.09 -12.71
C GLU A 281 -19.53 -14.87 -13.74
N LEU A 282 -18.40 -15.57 -13.60
CA LEU A 282 -17.31 -15.52 -14.58
C LEU A 282 -17.74 -16.04 -15.96
N ILE A 283 -18.55 -17.10 -16.03
CA ILE A 283 -19.16 -17.58 -17.28
C ILE A 283 -20.08 -16.50 -17.86
N GLY A 284 -20.93 -15.90 -17.04
CA GLY A 284 -21.82 -14.81 -17.45
C GLY A 284 -21.09 -13.62 -18.07
N VAL A 285 -19.91 -13.26 -17.57
CA VAL A 285 -19.05 -12.20 -18.16
C VAL A 285 -18.58 -12.53 -19.58
N VAL A 286 -18.34 -13.80 -19.89
CA VAL A 286 -17.99 -14.25 -21.25
C VAL A 286 -19.24 -14.41 -22.11
N GLU A 287 -20.38 -14.81 -21.55
CA GLU A 287 -21.59 -15.01 -22.33
C GLU A 287 -22.28 -13.71 -22.74
N HIS A 288 -22.24 -12.70 -21.86
CA HIS A 288 -23.05 -11.48 -21.94
C HIS A 288 -22.27 -10.19 -21.65
N GLY A 289 -20.99 -10.28 -21.29
CA GLY A 289 -20.23 -9.15 -20.73
C GLY A 289 -19.01 -8.72 -21.54
N THR A 290 -18.06 -8.12 -20.83
CA THR A 290 -16.84 -7.51 -21.40
C THR A 290 -15.87 -8.51 -22.03
N ALA A 291 -16.05 -9.81 -21.81
CA ALA A 291 -15.22 -10.87 -22.37
C ALA A 291 -15.90 -11.63 -23.53
N ILE A 292 -16.97 -11.08 -24.11
CA ILE A 292 -17.81 -11.76 -25.12
C ILE A 292 -17.06 -12.33 -26.32
N SER A 293 -15.93 -11.73 -26.71
CA SER A 293 -15.09 -12.24 -27.80
C SER A 293 -14.50 -13.64 -27.51
N ALA A 294 -14.45 -14.10 -26.26
CA ALA A 294 -14.05 -15.47 -25.92
C ALA A 294 -15.20 -16.49 -26.10
N LYS A 295 -16.45 -16.05 -26.24
CA LYS A 295 -17.60 -16.94 -26.43
C LYS A 295 -17.45 -17.78 -27.69
N GLY A 296 -17.66 -19.09 -27.55
CA GLY A 296 -17.54 -20.03 -28.66
C GLY A 296 -16.14 -20.16 -29.24
N ALA A 297 -15.10 -19.71 -28.52
CA ALA A 297 -13.71 -19.82 -28.98
C ALA A 297 -13.21 -21.28 -29.05
N MET A 298 -13.85 -22.19 -28.32
CA MET A 298 -13.52 -23.63 -28.32
C MET A 298 -14.79 -24.47 -28.49
N LYS A 299 -14.64 -25.59 -29.19
CA LYS A 299 -15.69 -26.59 -29.42
C LYS A 299 -15.12 -27.98 -29.21
N SER A 300 -15.84 -28.91 -28.58
CA SER A 300 -15.39 -30.30 -28.45
C SER A 300 -15.22 -30.95 -29.84
N SER A 301 -14.61 -32.13 -29.88
CA SER A 301 -14.57 -32.99 -31.07
C SER A 301 -15.96 -33.30 -31.63
N GLU A 302 -16.99 -33.30 -30.77
CA GLU A 302 -18.40 -33.52 -31.11
C GLU A 302 -19.13 -32.22 -31.51
N GLY A 303 -18.42 -31.09 -31.62
CA GLY A 303 -18.99 -29.80 -32.03
C GLY A 303 -19.69 -29.02 -30.93
N ARG A 304 -19.76 -29.54 -29.70
CA ARG A 304 -20.35 -28.84 -28.54
C ARG A 304 -19.48 -27.66 -28.13
N VAL A 305 -20.07 -26.48 -27.93
CA VAL A 305 -19.34 -25.32 -27.42
C VAL A 305 -18.84 -25.59 -25.99
N ILE A 306 -17.54 -25.41 -25.77
CA ILE A 306 -16.90 -25.58 -24.46
C ILE A 306 -17.17 -24.32 -23.62
N SER A 307 -17.58 -24.51 -22.37
CA SER A 307 -17.86 -23.42 -21.44
C SER A 307 -16.57 -22.71 -21.04
N ILE A 308 -16.58 -21.38 -21.18
CA ILE A 308 -15.47 -20.50 -20.84
C ILE A 308 -16.01 -19.42 -19.94
N GLY A 309 -15.36 -19.22 -18.80
CA GLY A 309 -15.61 -18.08 -17.92
C GLY A 309 -14.37 -17.22 -17.78
N GLY A 310 -14.53 -15.98 -17.38
CA GLY A 310 -13.40 -15.12 -17.12
C GLY A 310 -13.75 -13.71 -16.70
N LYS A 311 -12.73 -12.94 -16.35
CA LYS A 311 -12.86 -11.53 -16.01
C LYS A 311 -11.79 -10.70 -16.69
N THR A 312 -12.22 -9.55 -17.18
CA THR A 312 -11.34 -8.55 -17.78
C THR A 312 -10.94 -7.47 -16.80
N GLY A 313 -9.74 -6.91 -16.99
CA GLY A 313 -9.25 -5.71 -16.32
C GLY A 313 -8.48 -4.82 -17.29
N THR A 314 -8.63 -3.49 -17.16
CA THR A 314 -7.86 -2.49 -17.91
C THR A 314 -7.35 -1.44 -16.93
N GLY A 315 -6.05 -1.14 -16.97
CA GLY A 315 -5.41 -0.15 -16.13
C GLY A 315 -4.68 0.90 -16.96
N ASP A 316 -4.94 2.17 -16.68
CA ASP A 316 -4.13 3.32 -17.09
C ASP A 316 -3.53 3.95 -15.83
N HIS A 317 -2.32 3.53 -15.50
CA HIS A 317 -1.64 3.97 -14.28
C HIS A 317 -0.87 5.25 -14.58
N ARG A 318 -1.24 6.32 -13.87
CA ARG A 318 -0.63 7.64 -14.02
C ARG A 318 -0.33 8.24 -12.65
N GLN A 319 0.84 8.84 -12.51
CA GLN A 319 1.14 9.72 -11.39
C GLN A 319 0.45 11.06 -11.65
N LYS A 320 -0.39 11.49 -10.72
CA LYS A 320 -1.09 12.77 -10.80
C LYS A 320 -0.63 13.66 -9.66
N VAL A 321 -0.21 14.88 -9.97
CA VAL A 321 0.12 15.91 -8.97
C VAL A 321 -1.00 16.94 -9.00
N TYR A 322 -1.50 17.25 -7.81
CA TYR A 322 -2.59 18.20 -7.60
C TYR A 322 -2.08 19.38 -6.79
N GLU A 323 -2.51 20.58 -7.16
CA GLU A 323 -2.35 21.79 -6.35
C GLU A 323 -3.45 21.88 -5.29
N ARG A 324 -3.35 22.90 -4.42
CA ARG A 324 -4.42 23.33 -3.53
C ARG A 324 -5.74 23.48 -4.30
N GLY A 325 -6.82 22.94 -3.72
CA GLY A 325 -8.14 22.93 -4.36
C GLY A 325 -8.35 21.76 -5.34
N TYR A 326 -7.48 20.73 -5.33
CA TYR A 326 -7.57 19.55 -6.20
C TYR A 326 -7.47 19.86 -7.70
N ARG A 327 -6.82 20.96 -8.06
CA ARG A 327 -6.50 21.28 -9.45
C ARG A 327 -5.37 20.37 -9.94
N LEU A 328 -5.62 19.55 -10.95
CA LEU A 328 -4.59 18.71 -11.56
C LEU A 328 -3.55 19.61 -12.26
N ILE A 329 -2.28 19.51 -11.87
CA ILE A 329 -1.18 20.29 -12.45
C ILE A 329 -0.21 19.43 -13.25
N GLU A 330 -0.14 18.13 -12.96
CA GLU A 330 0.72 17.21 -13.68
C GLU A 330 0.06 15.83 -13.78
N SER A 331 0.18 15.18 -14.94
CA SER A 331 -0.21 13.77 -15.09
C SER A 331 0.80 13.00 -15.94
N ARG A 332 1.67 12.24 -15.27
CA ARG A 332 2.70 11.41 -15.91
C ARG A 332 2.24 9.96 -16.06
N PRO A 333 2.34 9.36 -17.26
CA PRO A 333 2.09 7.94 -17.47
C PRO A 333 3.13 7.08 -16.72
N ILE A 334 2.66 5.98 -16.10
CA ILE A 334 3.51 4.98 -15.41
C ILE A 334 3.46 3.65 -16.17
N SER A 335 2.25 3.18 -16.48
CA SER A 335 2.05 1.92 -17.20
C SER A 335 0.63 1.80 -17.73
N ARG A 336 0.47 1.03 -18.81
CA ARG A 336 -0.83 0.58 -19.31
C ARG A 336 -0.92 -0.93 -19.23
N THR A 337 -2.02 -1.45 -18.72
CA THR A 337 -2.24 -2.90 -18.55
C THR A 337 -3.61 -3.32 -19.06
N ALA A 338 -3.68 -4.54 -19.59
CA ALA A 338 -4.92 -5.22 -19.93
C ALA A 338 -4.79 -6.69 -19.58
N THR A 339 -5.73 -7.21 -18.81
CA THR A 339 -5.69 -8.57 -18.28
C THR A 339 -6.99 -9.30 -18.58
N PHE A 340 -6.89 -10.58 -18.93
CA PHE A 340 -7.99 -11.52 -18.99
C PHE A 340 -7.61 -12.76 -18.17
N VAL A 341 -8.32 -12.96 -17.05
CA VAL A 341 -8.26 -14.21 -16.28
C VAL A 341 -9.39 -15.11 -16.77
N PHE A 342 -9.15 -16.39 -16.91
CA PHE A 342 -10.12 -17.31 -17.51
C PHE A 342 -10.12 -18.68 -16.86
N LEU A 343 -11.25 -19.35 -16.97
CA LEU A 343 -11.45 -20.78 -16.72
C LEU A 343 -12.10 -21.41 -17.95
N ILE A 344 -11.83 -22.69 -18.14
CA ILE A 344 -12.39 -23.52 -19.21
C ILE A 344 -12.93 -24.78 -18.53
N GLU A 345 -14.26 -24.96 -18.61
CA GLU A 345 -14.99 -25.99 -17.88
C GLU A 345 -14.61 -25.98 -16.39
N ASN A 346 -14.45 -27.17 -15.80
CA ASN A 346 -14.10 -27.37 -14.39
C ASN A 346 -12.63 -27.80 -14.23
N ARG A 347 -11.74 -27.46 -15.18
CA ARG A 347 -10.41 -28.09 -15.21
C ARG A 347 -9.26 -27.15 -15.56
N PHE A 348 -9.40 -26.31 -16.56
CA PHE A 348 -8.30 -25.47 -17.02
C PHE A 348 -8.56 -24.02 -16.67
N PHE A 349 -7.50 -23.28 -16.42
CA PHE A 349 -7.56 -21.88 -16.05
C PHE A 349 -6.23 -21.20 -16.33
N GLY A 350 -6.25 -19.88 -16.41
CA GLY A 350 -5.06 -19.11 -16.70
C GLY A 350 -5.31 -17.62 -16.73
N THR A 351 -4.25 -16.88 -17.06
CA THR A 351 -4.28 -15.44 -17.20
C THR A 351 -3.47 -15.01 -18.41
N ILE A 352 -4.02 -14.10 -19.22
CA ILE A 352 -3.29 -13.39 -20.29
C ILE A 352 -3.20 -11.92 -19.90
N THR A 353 -1.97 -11.39 -19.85
CA THR A 353 -1.71 -9.98 -19.51
C THR A 353 -0.90 -9.32 -20.61
N ALA A 354 -1.38 -8.20 -21.12
CA ALA A 354 -0.61 -7.25 -21.93
C ALA A 354 -0.23 -6.06 -21.05
N GLN A 355 1.05 -5.68 -21.06
CA GLN A 355 1.57 -4.58 -20.25
C GLN A 355 2.60 -3.78 -21.04
N VAL A 356 2.48 -2.46 -20.97
CA VAL A 356 3.51 -1.50 -21.38
C VAL A 356 3.90 -0.69 -20.15
N ALA A 357 5.17 -0.75 -19.77
CA ALA A 357 5.71 -0.02 -18.63
C ALA A 357 6.47 1.23 -19.09
N GLY A 358 6.54 2.22 -18.21
CA GLY A 358 7.29 3.46 -18.44
C GLY A 358 6.52 4.54 -19.17
N PRO A 359 7.17 5.70 -19.42
CA PRO A 359 6.51 6.86 -20.02
C PRO A 359 5.88 6.60 -21.39
N GLN A 360 6.47 5.69 -22.19
CA GLN A 360 5.98 5.29 -23.51
C GLN A 360 4.61 4.63 -23.47
N SER A 361 4.14 4.20 -22.29
CA SER A 361 2.78 3.66 -22.14
C SER A 361 1.68 4.65 -22.55
N ALA A 362 1.97 5.96 -22.61
CA ALA A 362 1.06 6.97 -23.16
C ALA A 362 0.79 6.81 -24.66
N ASP A 363 1.69 6.17 -25.42
CA ASP A 363 1.57 6.01 -26.87
C ASP A 363 0.67 4.81 -27.25
N PHE A 364 0.18 4.05 -26.25
CA PHE A 364 -0.61 2.84 -26.46
C PHE A 364 -2.06 3.01 -26.03
N SER A 365 -2.99 2.54 -26.87
CA SER A 365 -4.44 2.63 -26.66
C SER A 365 -5.13 1.26 -26.77
N PHE A 366 -4.76 0.30 -25.91
CA PHE A 366 -5.45 -1.00 -25.84
C PHE A 366 -6.35 -1.13 -24.61
N THR A 367 -7.38 -1.97 -24.70
CA THR A 367 -8.25 -2.35 -23.58
C THR A 367 -8.12 -3.85 -23.30
N SER A 368 -8.90 -4.36 -22.35
CA SER A 368 -9.04 -5.79 -22.12
C SER A 368 -9.59 -6.59 -23.29
N SER A 369 -10.07 -5.96 -24.38
CA SER A 369 -10.37 -6.69 -25.61
C SER A 369 -9.12 -7.38 -26.18
N LEU A 370 -7.94 -6.78 -26.07
CA LEU A 370 -6.68 -7.34 -26.59
C LEU A 370 -6.38 -8.74 -26.02
N PRO A 371 -6.24 -8.95 -24.68
CA PRO A 371 -5.96 -10.27 -24.13
C PRO A 371 -7.09 -11.29 -24.39
N VAL A 372 -8.35 -10.85 -24.52
CA VAL A 372 -9.47 -11.74 -24.88
C VAL A 372 -9.37 -12.21 -26.34
N HIS A 373 -8.97 -11.33 -27.26
CA HIS A 373 -8.74 -11.71 -28.66
C HIS A 373 -7.52 -12.62 -28.79
N ILE A 374 -6.44 -12.32 -28.06
CA ILE A 374 -5.28 -13.22 -27.96
C ILE A 374 -5.74 -14.60 -27.50
N PHE A 375 -6.52 -14.69 -26.41
CA PHE A 375 -7.10 -15.96 -25.96
C PHE A 375 -7.86 -16.69 -27.09
N ARG A 376 -8.73 -15.99 -27.83
CA ARG A 376 -9.49 -16.59 -28.95
C ARG A 376 -8.57 -17.14 -30.06
N LEU A 377 -7.48 -16.44 -30.38
CA LEU A 377 -6.51 -16.90 -31.38
C LEU A 377 -5.72 -18.13 -30.89
N PHE A 378 -5.40 -18.18 -29.60
CA PHE A 378 -4.69 -19.31 -28.98
C PHE A 378 -5.61 -20.49 -28.62
N ALA A 379 -6.91 -20.28 -28.51
CA ALA A 379 -7.88 -21.28 -28.08
C ALA A 379 -7.81 -22.61 -28.86
N PRO A 380 -7.68 -22.64 -30.20
CA PRO A 380 -7.52 -23.91 -30.93
C PRO A 380 -6.25 -24.69 -30.53
N HIS A 381 -5.15 -23.99 -30.25
CA HIS A 381 -3.89 -24.61 -29.81
C HIS A 381 -4.03 -25.16 -28.39
N LEU A 382 -4.66 -24.41 -27.48
CA LEU A 382 -4.97 -24.89 -26.13
C LEU A 382 -5.85 -26.14 -26.18
N GLN A 383 -6.87 -26.12 -27.04
CA GLN A 383 -7.78 -27.24 -27.21
C GLN A 383 -7.06 -28.53 -27.64
N ALA A 384 -6.10 -28.45 -28.57
CA ALA A 384 -5.30 -29.60 -29.00
C ALA A 384 -4.52 -30.26 -27.85
N HIS A 385 -4.06 -29.48 -26.88
CA HIS A 385 -3.37 -29.98 -25.69
C HIS A 385 -4.32 -30.42 -24.56
N MET A 386 -5.51 -29.82 -24.48
CA MET A 386 -6.53 -30.14 -23.48
C MET A 386 -7.32 -31.40 -23.81
N MET A 387 -7.54 -31.64 -25.11
CA MET A 387 -8.15 -32.83 -25.66
C MET A 387 -7.13 -33.46 -26.62
N PRO A 388 -6.07 -34.11 -26.11
CA PRO A 388 -5.29 -34.96 -26.98
C PRO A 388 -6.30 -35.96 -27.57
N HIS A 389 -6.43 -35.98 -28.90
CA HIS A 389 -6.84 -37.21 -29.56
C HIS A 389 -6.09 -38.35 -28.88
N ALA A 390 -6.80 -39.42 -28.56
CA ALA A 390 -6.23 -40.67 -28.09
C ALA A 390 -4.80 -40.82 -28.63
N LEU A 391 -3.80 -40.50 -27.81
CA LEU A 391 -2.47 -41.04 -28.03
C LEU A 391 -2.72 -42.52 -27.84
N GLU A 392 -2.73 -43.20 -28.97
CA GLU A 392 -2.90 -44.64 -29.11
C GLU A 392 -2.40 -45.34 -27.86
N THR A 393 -3.26 -46.14 -27.25
CA THR A 393 -2.81 -47.27 -26.47
C THR A 393 -2.05 -48.21 -27.41
N LYS A 394 -0.85 -47.82 -27.86
CA LYS A 394 0.21 -48.79 -28.10
C LYS A 394 0.66 -49.19 -26.71
N GLY A 395 -0.03 -50.20 -26.18
CA GLY A 395 0.52 -51.03 -25.13
C GLY A 395 1.92 -51.50 -25.55
N PRO A 396 2.79 -51.82 -24.59
CA PRO A 396 4.15 -52.26 -24.89
C PRO A 396 4.12 -53.39 -25.93
N GLN A 397 4.74 -53.17 -27.09
CA GLN A 397 4.96 -54.24 -28.06
C GLN A 397 5.83 -55.30 -27.37
N PRO A 398 5.38 -56.57 -27.30
CA PRO A 398 6.23 -57.64 -26.80
C PRO A 398 7.43 -57.78 -27.74
N LEU A 399 8.63 -57.76 -27.17
CA LEU A 399 9.88 -58.05 -27.85
C LEU A 399 9.76 -59.43 -28.51
N GLN A 400 9.79 -59.48 -29.85
CA GLN A 400 9.94 -60.74 -30.57
C GLN A 400 11.36 -61.27 -30.35
N PRO A 401 11.53 -62.55 -29.98
CA PRO A 401 12.84 -63.16 -29.89
C PRO A 401 13.45 -63.26 -31.28
N ARG A 402 14.68 -62.74 -31.43
CA ARG A 402 15.48 -62.93 -32.63
C ARG A 402 15.86 -64.41 -32.73
N SER A 403 15.44 -65.06 -33.82
CA SER A 403 15.96 -66.34 -34.31
C SER A 403 17.31 -66.15 -34.99
#